data_AF-E9I404-F1
#
_entry.id   AF-E9I404-F1
#
_cell.length_a   1.000
_cell.length_b   1.000
_cell.length_c   1.000
_cell.angle_alpha   90.00
_cell.angle_beta   90.00
_cell.angle_gamma   90.00
#
_symmetry.space_group_name_H-M   'P 1'
#
loop_
_entity.id
_entity.type
_entity.pdbx_description
1 polymer ?
#
loop_
_entity_poly.entity_id
_entity_poly.type
_entity_poly.pdbx_seq_one_letter_code
_entity_poly.pdbx_strand_id
1 'polypeptide(L)'
;AQLHQLMQNSALEPKLVEEIKGKVKESIENKNLTIKNLKYSIHHATKAYNDAIRVYEAKLVQFGIPAEELGFQPLQTITSTMPAGLVSS
;
A
#
# COMPACT_ATOMS: atom_id res chain seq x y z
N ALA A 1 -25.72 14.53 -4.31
CA ALA A 1 -27.02 15.25 -4.27
C ALA A 1 -27.60 15.31 -2.85
N GLN A 2 -27.63 14.21 -2.08
CA GLN A 2 -28.30 14.16 -0.76
C GLN A 2 -27.70 15.10 0.31
N LEU A 3 -26.38 15.26 0.36
CA LEU A 3 -25.74 16.16 1.34
C LEU A 3 -26.15 17.62 1.13
N HIS A 4 -26.28 18.06 -0.13
CA HIS A 4 -26.67 19.43 -0.46
C HIS A 4 -28.12 19.72 -0.03
N GLN A 5 -29.02 18.76 -0.19
CA GLN A 5 -30.41 18.87 0.26
C GLN A 5 -30.54 18.89 1.79
N LEU A 6 -29.76 18.07 2.50
CA LEU A 6 -29.74 18.07 3.97
C LEU A 6 -29.27 19.42 4.53
N MET A 7 -28.30 20.04 3.87
CA MET A 7 -27.71 21.32 4.28
C MET A 7 -28.67 22.50 4.09
N GLN A 8 -29.39 22.54 2.95
CA GLN A 8 -30.40 23.56 2.70
C GLN A 8 -31.55 23.52 3.72
N ASN A 9 -31.93 22.33 4.19
CA ASN A 9 -32.99 22.16 5.19
C ASN A 9 -32.55 22.51 6.62
N SER A 10 -31.24 22.61 6.88
CA SER A 10 -30.68 22.75 8.23
C SER A 10 -30.36 24.19 8.67
N ALA A 11 -30.69 25.20 7.85
CA ALA A 11 -30.42 26.63 8.11
C ALA A 11 -28.95 26.95 8.50
N LEU A 12 -28.00 26.12 8.05
CA LEU A 12 -26.58 26.31 8.31
C LEU A 12 -26.04 27.49 7.48
N GLU A 13 -25.17 28.30 8.08
CA GLU A 13 -24.53 29.41 7.37
C GLU A 13 -23.74 28.87 6.15
N PRO A 14 -23.93 29.40 4.94
CA PRO A 14 -23.28 28.90 3.73
C PRO A 14 -21.75 28.84 3.81
N LYS A 15 -21.12 29.72 4.60
CA LYS A 15 -19.68 29.72 4.83
C LYS A 15 -19.21 28.47 5.60
N LEU A 16 -19.93 28.12 6.66
CA LEU A 16 -19.64 26.92 7.46
C LEU A 16 -19.81 25.65 6.62
N VAL A 17 -20.80 25.63 5.72
CA VAL A 17 -21.03 24.54 4.76
C VAL A 17 -19.84 24.33 3.82
N GLU A 18 -19.34 25.39 3.20
CA GLU A 18 -18.17 25.28 2.30
C GLU A 18 -16.89 24.93 3.07
N GLU A 19 -16.72 25.43 4.30
CA GLU A 19 -15.60 25.03 5.16
C GLU A 19 -15.63 23.53 5.50
N ILE A 20 -16.78 23.00 5.92
CA ILE A 20 -16.95 21.57 6.23
C ILE A 20 -16.68 20.73 4.99
N LYS A 21 -17.21 21.13 3.83
CA LYS A 21 -16.99 20.45 2.55
C LYS A 21 -15.50 20.44 2.17
N GLY A 22 -14.80 21.55 2.37
CA GLY A 22 -13.36 21.65 2.19
C GLY A 22 -12.60 20.67 3.08
N LYS A 23 -12.87 20.66 4.40
CA LYS A 23 -12.24 19.75 5.36
C LYS A 23 -12.51 18.28 5.06
N VAL A 24 -13.74 17.93 4.66
CA VAL A 24 -14.09 16.56 4.27
C VAL A 24 -13.34 16.14 3.02
N LYS A 25 -13.24 17.01 2.02
CA LYS A 25 -12.48 16.74 0.79
C LYS A 25 -11.00 16.50 1.09
N GLU A 26 -10.37 17.39 1.86
CA GLU A 26 -8.98 17.24 2.29
C GLU A 26 -8.77 15.94 3.09
N SER A 27 -9.68 15.62 4.02
CA SER A 27 -9.62 14.38 4.79
C SER A 27 -9.66 13.12 3.89
N ILE A 28 -10.53 13.12 2.88
CA ILE A 28 -10.63 12.02 1.90
C ILE A 28 -9.34 11.92 1.08
N GLU A 29 -8.81 13.04 0.60
CA GLU A 29 -7.56 13.08 -0.19
C GLU A 29 -6.37 12.56 0.64
N ASN A 30 -6.23 12.99 1.89
CA ASN A 30 -5.19 12.53 2.81
C ASN A 30 -5.29 11.02 3.11
N LYS A 31 -6.51 10.51 3.30
CA LYS A 31 -6.74 9.07 3.51
C LYS A 31 -6.40 8.27 2.26
N ASN A 32 -6.75 8.74 1.08
CA ASN A 32 -6.39 8.09 -0.19
C ASN A 32 -4.87 8.06 -0.40
N LEU A 33 -4.17 9.16 -0.10
CA LEU A 33 -2.72 9.19 -0.15
C LEU A 33 -2.09 8.19 0.83
N THR A 34 -2.61 8.14 2.06
CA THR A 34 -2.17 7.17 3.07
C THR A 34 -2.35 5.73 2.59
N ILE A 35 -3.51 5.40 2.01
CA ILE A 35 -3.78 4.08 1.43
C ILE A 35 -2.76 3.75 0.33
N LYS A 36 -2.46 4.70 -0.56
CA LYS A 36 -1.48 4.50 -1.63
C LYS A 36 -0.09 4.21 -1.06
N ASN A 37 0.34 4.97 -0.07
CA ASN A 37 1.64 4.81 0.58
C ASN A 37 1.76 3.49 1.35
N LEU A 38 0.69 3.07 2.04
CA LEU A 38 0.66 1.79 2.75
C LEU A 38 0.72 0.61 1.77
N LYS A 39 -0.03 0.66 0.66
CA LYS A 39 0.05 -0.36 -0.39
C LYS A 39 1.47 -0.46 -0.96
N TYR A 40 2.08 0.68 -1.30
CA TYR A 40 3.47 0.70 -1.77
C TYR A 40 4.43 0.09 -0.75
N SER A 41 4.29 0.45 0.53
CA SER A 41 5.15 -0.07 1.61
C SER A 41 5.03 -1.59 1.75
N ILE A 42 3.82 -2.14 1.65
CA ILE A 42 3.59 -3.59 1.66
C ILE A 42 4.26 -4.24 0.44
N HIS A 43 4.06 -3.71 -0.77
CA HIS A 43 4.68 -4.25 -1.97
C HIS A 43 6.21 -4.24 -1.90
N HIS A 44 6.78 -3.17 -1.36
CA HIS A 44 8.21 -3.03 -1.15
C HIS A 44 8.74 -4.03 -0.10
N ALA A 45 8.08 -4.13 1.06
CA ALA A 45 8.49 -5.05 2.12
C ALA A 45 8.41 -6.52 1.69
N THR A 46 7.31 -6.92 1.04
CA THR A 46 7.15 -8.31 0.57
C THR A 46 8.17 -8.67 -0.49
N LYS A 47 8.56 -7.72 -1.34
CA LYS A 47 9.63 -7.93 -2.30
C LYS A 47 10.97 -8.15 -1.61
N ALA A 48 11.36 -7.26 -0.70
CA ALA A 48 12.60 -7.39 0.04
C ALA A 48 12.67 -8.73 0.79
N TYR A 49 11.55 -9.18 1.36
CA TYR A 49 11.40 -10.50 1.96
C TYR A 49 11.67 -11.64 0.96
N ASN A 50 11.01 -11.62 -0.20
CA ASN A 50 11.19 -12.65 -1.23
C ASN A 50 12.61 -12.68 -1.82
N ASP A 51 13.21 -11.51 -2.03
CA ASP A 51 14.57 -11.40 -2.54
C ASP A 51 15.60 -11.89 -1.51
N ALA A 52 15.38 -11.62 -0.22
CA ALA A 52 16.22 -12.16 0.85
C ALA A 52 16.18 -13.69 0.88
N ILE A 53 15.00 -14.32 0.76
CA ILE A 53 14.88 -15.78 0.66
C ILE A 53 15.74 -16.30 -0.51
N ARG A 54 15.58 -15.75 -1.71
CA ARG A 54 16.34 -16.18 -2.90
C ARG A 54 17.85 -16.04 -2.71
N VAL A 55 18.31 -14.96 -2.11
CA VAL A 55 19.73 -14.72 -1.85
C VAL A 55 20.28 -15.75 -0.85
N TYR A 56 19.54 -16.03 0.23
CA TYR A 56 19.96 -17.02 1.22
C TYR A 56 19.97 -18.44 0.65
N GLU A 57 18.93 -18.83 -0.09
CA GLU A 57 18.88 -20.12 -0.79
C GLU A 57 20.07 -20.27 -1.74
N ALA A 58 20.33 -19.27 -2.58
CA ALA A 58 21.48 -19.29 -3.49
C ALA A 58 22.81 -19.41 -2.74
N LYS A 59 22.96 -18.76 -1.58
CA LYS A 59 24.18 -18.82 -0.79
C LYS A 59 24.36 -20.16 -0.08
N LEU A 60 23.27 -20.76 0.41
CA LEU A 60 23.31 -22.07 1.08
C LEU A 60 23.59 -23.19 0.09
N VAL A 61 23.03 -23.12 -1.12
CA VAL A 61 23.36 -24.04 -2.21
C VAL A 61 24.86 -23.98 -2.54
N GLN A 62 25.48 -22.79 -2.54
CA GLN A 62 26.94 -22.66 -2.72
C GLN A 62 27.75 -23.35 -1.59
N PHE A 63 27.18 -23.51 -0.40
CA PHE A 63 27.80 -24.23 0.71
C PHE A 63 27.43 -25.73 0.76
N GLY A 64 26.72 -26.23 -0.26
CA GLY A 64 26.31 -27.64 -0.34
C GLY A 64 25.08 -27.98 0.50
N ILE A 65 24.36 -26.97 1.00
CA ILE A 65 23.11 -27.14 1.75
C ILE A 65 21.94 -26.98 0.77
N PRO A 66 21.12 -28.01 0.55
CA PRO A 66 19.95 -27.92 -0.34
C PRO A 66 18.93 -26.89 0.15
N ALA A 67 18.36 -26.10 -0.76
CA ALA A 67 17.38 -25.07 -0.42
C ALA A 67 16.07 -25.66 0.12
N GLU A 68 15.76 -26.90 -0.27
CA GLU A 68 14.54 -27.62 0.13
C GLU A 68 14.50 -27.94 1.63
N GLU A 69 15.66 -27.98 2.30
CA GLU A 69 15.76 -28.27 3.74
C GLU A 69 15.28 -27.12 4.62
N LEU A 70 15.11 -25.91 4.06
CA LEU A 70 14.79 -24.70 4.82
C LEU A 70 13.29 -24.45 4.96
N GLY A 71 12.48 -24.98 4.03
CA GLY A 71 11.03 -24.81 4.04
C GLY A 71 10.53 -23.36 3.86
N PHE A 72 11.39 -22.42 3.46
CA PHE A 72 10.95 -21.05 3.18
C PHE A 72 10.04 -21.04 1.95
N GLN A 73 8.95 -20.28 2.04
CA GLN A 73 8.00 -20.12 0.94
C GLN A 73 7.87 -18.62 0.63
N PRO A 74 8.32 -18.17 -0.56
CA PRO A 74 8.11 -16.81 -1.00
C PRO A 74 6.61 -16.47 -1.01
N LEU A 75 6.28 -15.24 -0.61
CA LEU A 75 4.91 -14.75 -0.70
C LEU A 75 4.56 -14.50 -2.17
N GLN A 76 3.46 -15.09 -2.62
CA GLN A 76 2.88 -14.81 -3.93
C GLN A 76 2.31 -13.40 -3.96
N THR A 77 2.93 -12.52 -4.75
CA THR A 77 2.47 -11.14 -4.93
C THR A 77 2.56 -10.72 -6.39
N ILE A 78 1.75 -9.72 -6.75
CA ILE A 78 1.75 -9.07 -8.06
C ILE A 78 3.13 -8.53 -8.45
N THR A 79 3.99 -8.24 -7.47
CA THR A 79 5.33 -7.67 -7.66
C THR A 79 6.46 -8.70 -7.52
N SER A 80 6.15 -9.97 -7.23
CA SER A 80 7.15 -11.02 -6.94
C SER A 80 8.08 -11.34 -8.11
N THR A 81 7.70 -10.99 -9.34
CA THR A 81 8.46 -11.26 -10.58
C THR A 81 9.17 -10.03 -11.14
N MET A 82 8.94 -8.83 -10.60
CA MET A 82 9.55 -7.59 -11.11
C MET A 82 10.91 -7.29 -10.45
N PRO A 83 11.95 -6.85 -11.19
CA PRO A 83 13.24 -6.42 -10.63
C PRO A 83 13.10 -5.35 -9.53
N ALA A 84 13.91 -5.42 -8.47
CA ALA A 84 13.90 -4.55 -7.27
C ALA A 84 13.48 -3.09 -7.55
N GLY A 85 14.12 -2.43 -8.53
CA GLY A 85 13.90 -1.02 -8.86
C GLY A 85 12.60 -0.64 -9.60
N LEU A 86 11.71 -1.59 -9.92
CA LEU A 86 10.52 -1.33 -10.76
C LEU A 86 9.17 -1.36 -10.01
N VAL A 87 9.15 -1.48 -8.67
CA VAL A 87 7.89 -1.56 -7.90
C VAL A 87 7.29 -0.21 -7.50
N SER A 88 7.80 0.89 -8.05
CA SER A 88 7.41 2.26 -7.71
C SER A 88 6.49 2.96 -8.70
N SER A 89 6.03 2.29 -9.76
CA SER A 89 5.09 2.86 -10.73
C SER A 89 3.64 2.61 -10.34
#